data_AF-A0A919XYD7-F1
#
_entry.id   AF-A0A919XYD7-F1
#
_cell.length_a   1.000
_cell.length_b   1.000
_cell.length_c   1.000
_cell.angle_alpha   90.00
_cell.angle_beta   90.00
_cell.angle_gamma   90.00
#
_symmetry.space_group_name_H-M   'P 1'
#
loop_
_entity.id
_entity.type
_entity.pdbx_description
1 polymer ?
#
loop_
_entity_poly.entity_id
_entity_poly.type
_entity_poly.pdbx_seq_one_letter_code
_entity_poly.pdbx_strand_id
1 'polypeptide(L)'
;MSLEKGRLSSRQLIVLALFVFVGDMALIYPLTMVADSHQDAWIAGLISLPLGLAGILIPLKVHYFYPQMNLIEKINKILGKWVGTAVCLFYLFFFLIATSIYIREIEDFMCTQIFEKTPGAVFRFMTLFLVIYGLRLGLETLARAAEIFLPLFILFFASLMILLLPQIQLENLFPIMHTPLPKLLHSVLFGISYPFGEMIVFLMVHPYVKKSKHTNRDIFLILIIGAAVLNLILFLSITVLGAYLPEHQFYAAYILAQKINIGNFLQRIEALMAIVWVITTFFKTALYFYAFTLGSAQLFNLKSFRSLIFPVGFLVFGLSQLVSKDIVFYMKKIPSTWVDWDFTVSFVIPLLLIIVYYVRKSKIRTSSG
;
A
#
# COMPACT_ATOMS: atom_id res chain seq x y z
N MET A 1 -27.84 11.95 4.22
CA MET A 1 -26.73 12.93 4.16
C MET A 1 -25.43 12.14 4.01
N SER A 2 -24.53 12.48 3.10
CA SER A 2 -23.27 11.72 2.95
C SER A 2 -22.43 11.82 4.23
N LEU A 3 -21.89 10.69 4.70
CA LEU A 3 -21.05 10.66 5.91
C LEU A 3 -19.73 11.41 5.71
N GLU A 4 -19.19 11.36 4.48
CA GLU A 4 -18.05 12.15 4.05
C GLU A 4 -18.53 13.39 3.26
N LYS A 5 -17.88 14.52 3.51
CA LYS A 5 -18.17 15.82 2.91
C LYS A 5 -16.97 16.40 2.14
N GLY A 6 -15.75 15.97 2.44
CA GLY A 6 -14.52 16.41 1.79
C GLY A 6 -14.51 16.09 0.29
N ARG A 7 -13.85 16.94 -0.48
CA ARG A 7 -13.75 16.78 -1.94
C ARG A 7 -12.30 16.89 -2.38
N LEU A 8 -11.77 15.81 -2.94
CA LEU A 8 -10.39 15.75 -3.39
C LEU A 8 -10.29 16.24 -4.84
N SER A 9 -9.21 16.95 -5.15
CA SER A 9 -8.81 17.19 -6.54
C SER A 9 -8.24 15.92 -7.18
N SER A 10 -8.19 15.85 -8.51
CA SER A 10 -7.48 14.76 -9.20
C SER A 10 -6.02 14.68 -8.76
N ARG A 11 -5.33 15.81 -8.57
CA ARG A 11 -3.93 15.87 -8.13
C ARG A 11 -3.75 15.26 -6.74
N GLN A 12 -4.61 15.62 -5.80
CA GLN A 12 -4.62 15.08 -4.43
C GLN A 12 -4.80 13.56 -4.42
N LEU A 13 -5.71 13.05 -5.25
CA LEU A 13 -5.90 11.61 -5.41
C LEU A 13 -4.63 10.93 -5.93
N ILE A 14 -4.00 11.51 -6.95
CA ILE A 14 -2.79 10.96 -7.58
C ILE A 14 -1.63 10.91 -6.59
N VAL A 15 -1.42 11.96 -5.80
CA VAL A 15 -0.35 11.99 -4.79
C VAL A 15 -0.60 10.96 -3.68
N LEU A 16 -1.84 10.85 -3.21
CA LEU A 16 -2.21 9.80 -2.26
C LEU A 16 -2.00 8.40 -2.86
N ALA A 17 -2.33 8.20 -4.13
CA ALA A 17 -2.11 6.94 -4.84
C ALA A 17 -0.62 6.59 -4.90
N LEU A 18 0.26 7.55 -5.18
CA LEU A 18 1.71 7.34 -5.14
C LEU A 18 2.16 6.91 -3.73
N PHE A 19 1.72 7.60 -2.69
CA PHE A 19 2.14 7.32 -1.31
C PHE A 19 1.59 5.99 -0.78
N VAL A 20 0.37 5.61 -1.16
CA VAL A 20 -0.17 4.27 -0.86
C VAL A 20 0.63 3.19 -1.59
N PHE A 21 0.91 3.40 -2.88
CA PHE A 21 1.60 2.41 -3.71
C PHE A 21 3.04 2.19 -3.26
N VAL A 22 3.76 3.26 -2.93
CA VAL A 22 5.16 3.18 -2.47
C VAL A 22 5.23 2.80 -0.99
N GLY A 23 4.40 3.40 -0.14
CA GLY A 23 4.15 3.03 1.26
C GLY A 23 5.35 2.47 2.03
N ASP A 24 5.08 1.37 2.72
CA ASP A 24 6.02 0.42 3.33
C ASP A 24 6.70 -0.50 2.30
N MET A 25 6.14 -0.63 1.08
CA MET A 25 6.75 -1.40 -0.01
C MET A 25 8.17 -0.92 -0.32
N ALA A 26 8.47 0.38 -0.18
CA ALA A 26 9.82 0.89 -0.38
C ALA A 26 10.88 0.19 0.51
N LEU A 27 10.49 -0.30 1.69
CA LEU A 27 11.36 -1.01 2.62
C LEU A 27 11.39 -2.52 2.37
N ILE A 28 10.21 -3.11 2.12
CA ILE A 28 10.00 -4.56 2.16
C ILE A 28 10.12 -5.19 0.76
N TYR A 29 9.84 -4.43 -0.30
CA TYR A 29 9.80 -4.94 -1.67
C TYR A 29 11.10 -5.61 -2.12
N PRO A 30 12.31 -5.10 -1.82
CA PRO A 30 13.54 -5.81 -2.18
C PRO A 30 13.67 -7.16 -1.47
N LEU A 31 13.38 -7.20 -0.16
CA LEU A 31 13.45 -8.43 0.64
C LEU A 31 12.56 -9.52 0.04
N THR A 32 11.29 -9.19 -0.21
CA THR A 32 10.30 -10.17 -0.63
C THR A 32 10.48 -10.63 -2.06
N MET A 33 10.90 -9.74 -2.96
CA MET A 33 11.17 -10.10 -4.35
C MET A 33 12.43 -10.97 -4.47
N VAL A 34 13.49 -10.66 -3.70
CA VAL A 34 14.76 -11.39 -3.74
C VAL A 34 14.67 -12.74 -3.00
N ALA A 35 13.79 -12.88 -2.01
CA ALA A 35 13.66 -14.10 -1.21
C ALA A 35 13.51 -15.40 -2.04
N ASP A 36 12.77 -15.34 -3.15
CA ASP A 36 12.57 -16.52 -4.02
C ASP A 36 13.34 -16.44 -5.35
N SER A 37 13.60 -15.23 -5.85
CA SER A 37 14.22 -15.03 -7.17
C SER A 37 15.63 -14.47 -7.16
N HIS A 38 16.23 -14.30 -5.97
CA HIS A 38 17.61 -13.86 -5.78
C HIS A 38 17.97 -12.69 -6.72
N GLN A 39 19.04 -12.82 -7.51
CA GLN A 39 19.46 -11.80 -8.48
C GLN A 39 18.54 -11.65 -9.69
N ASP A 40 17.61 -12.58 -9.96
CA ASP A 40 16.62 -12.47 -11.05
C ASP A 40 15.37 -11.67 -10.65
N ALA A 41 15.30 -11.19 -9.40
CA ALA A 41 14.16 -10.44 -8.88
C ALA A 41 13.84 -9.18 -9.67
N TRP A 42 14.84 -8.50 -10.25
CA TRP A 42 14.59 -7.35 -11.11
C TRP A 42 13.77 -7.73 -12.37
N ILE A 43 13.96 -8.95 -12.90
CA ILE A 43 13.18 -9.47 -14.03
C ILE A 43 11.73 -9.72 -13.59
N ALA A 44 11.55 -10.34 -12.42
CA ALA A 44 10.22 -10.55 -11.85
C ALA A 44 9.49 -9.22 -11.63
N GLY A 45 10.18 -8.20 -11.13
CA GLY A 45 9.62 -6.86 -10.94
C GLY A 45 9.19 -6.19 -12.25
N LEU A 46 10.01 -6.31 -13.31
CA LEU A 46 9.68 -5.79 -14.64
C LEU A 46 8.46 -6.50 -15.26
N ILE A 47 8.33 -7.82 -15.07
CA ILE A 47 7.17 -8.60 -15.54
C ILE A 47 5.92 -8.26 -14.71
N SER A 48 6.09 -7.99 -13.41
CA SER A 48 4.99 -7.65 -12.50
C SER A 48 4.29 -6.34 -12.88
N LEU A 49 5.02 -5.38 -13.46
CA LEU A 49 4.47 -4.07 -13.82
C LEU A 49 3.30 -4.15 -14.82
N PRO A 50 3.45 -4.70 -16.04
CA PRO A 50 2.34 -4.77 -16.99
C PRO A 50 1.20 -5.66 -16.48
N LEU A 51 1.51 -6.75 -15.77
CA LEU A 51 0.51 -7.65 -15.21
C LEU A 51 -0.28 -7.01 -14.06
N GLY A 52 0.38 -6.25 -13.19
CA GLY A 52 -0.25 -5.48 -12.12
C GLY A 52 -1.14 -4.37 -12.65
N LEU A 53 -0.70 -3.63 -13.66
CA LEU A 53 -1.53 -2.64 -14.35
C LEU A 53 -2.76 -3.27 -15.00
N ALA A 54 -2.61 -4.45 -15.62
CA ALA A 54 -3.74 -5.21 -16.14
C ALA A 54 -4.68 -5.66 -15.02
N GLY A 55 -4.13 -6.11 -13.88
CA GLY A 55 -4.89 -6.48 -12.69
C GLY A 55 -5.76 -5.34 -12.15
N ILE A 56 -5.23 -4.11 -12.11
CA ILE A 56 -5.97 -2.90 -11.67
C ILE A 56 -7.23 -2.63 -12.50
N LEU A 57 -7.30 -3.12 -13.75
CA LEU A 57 -8.51 -2.98 -14.57
C LEU A 57 -9.72 -3.66 -13.92
N ILE A 58 -9.53 -4.69 -13.10
CA ILE A 58 -10.60 -5.40 -12.39
C ILE A 58 -11.27 -4.50 -11.34
N PRO A 59 -10.58 -3.99 -10.29
CA PRO A 59 -11.20 -3.07 -9.34
C PRO A 59 -11.63 -1.77 -10.02
N LEU A 60 -10.93 -1.29 -11.06
CA LEU A 60 -11.35 -0.13 -11.84
C LEU A 60 -12.69 -0.38 -12.57
N LYS A 61 -12.96 -1.60 -13.02
CA LYS A 61 -14.28 -1.94 -13.59
C LYS A 61 -15.38 -1.85 -12.55
N VAL A 62 -15.14 -2.38 -11.35
CA VAL A 62 -16.06 -2.26 -10.19
C VAL A 62 -16.27 -0.79 -9.81
N HIS A 63 -15.24 0.04 -9.95
CA HIS A 63 -15.35 1.47 -9.74
C HIS A 63 -16.45 2.13 -10.58
N TYR A 64 -16.57 1.78 -11.87
CA TYR A 64 -17.60 2.36 -12.73
C TYR A 64 -19.02 1.90 -12.40
N PHE A 65 -19.19 0.84 -11.62
CA PHE A 65 -20.50 0.49 -11.09
C PHE A 65 -20.89 1.47 -10.00
N TYR A 66 -22.06 2.08 -10.14
CA TYR A 66 -22.61 3.05 -9.18
C TYR A 66 -21.56 4.09 -8.73
N PRO A 67 -21.12 5.02 -9.61
CA PRO A 67 -19.94 5.87 -9.37
C PRO A 67 -19.98 6.77 -8.13
N GLN A 68 -21.17 6.95 -7.54
CA GLN A 68 -21.41 7.77 -6.34
C GLN A 68 -21.36 6.96 -5.04
N MET A 69 -21.27 5.64 -5.14
CA MET A 69 -21.21 4.72 -4.00
C MET A 69 -19.77 4.26 -3.82
N ASN A 70 -19.36 4.00 -2.58
CA ASN A 70 -18.04 3.44 -2.29
C ASN A 70 -18.07 1.91 -2.26
N LEU A 71 -16.94 1.26 -1.98
CA LEU A 71 -16.82 -0.21 -2.00
C LEU A 71 -17.88 -0.93 -1.16
N ILE A 72 -18.05 -0.54 0.11
CA ILE A 72 -19.00 -1.17 1.04
C ILE A 72 -20.44 -1.01 0.55
N GLU A 73 -20.79 0.19 0.10
CA GLU A 73 -22.12 0.46 -0.45
C GLU A 73 -22.38 -0.34 -1.75
N LYS A 74 -21.38 -0.47 -2.63
CA LYS A 74 -21.49 -1.26 -3.87
C LYS A 74 -21.67 -2.74 -3.57
N ILE A 75 -20.89 -3.31 -2.66
CA ILE A 75 -20.98 -4.72 -2.28
C ILE A 75 -22.40 -5.04 -1.80
N ASN A 76 -22.93 -4.24 -0.86
CA ASN A 76 -24.29 -4.43 -0.36
C ASN A 76 -25.35 -4.29 -1.45
N LYS A 77 -25.17 -3.36 -2.40
CA LYS A 77 -26.09 -3.20 -3.53
C LYS A 77 -26.03 -4.36 -4.53
N ILE A 78 -24.84 -4.86 -4.84
CA ILE A 78 -24.62 -5.92 -5.84
C ILE A 78 -25.02 -7.29 -5.28
N LEU A 79 -24.65 -7.61 -4.03
CA LEU A 79 -24.86 -8.93 -3.44
C LEU A 79 -26.15 -9.03 -2.62
N GLY A 80 -26.73 -7.89 -2.21
CA GLY A 80 -27.88 -7.84 -1.30
C GLY A 80 -27.46 -7.89 0.17
N LYS A 81 -28.44 -7.78 1.09
CA LYS A 81 -28.18 -7.53 2.52
C LYS A 81 -27.31 -8.59 3.19
N TRP A 82 -27.63 -9.87 3.07
CA TRP A 82 -26.97 -10.93 3.83
C TRP A 82 -25.54 -11.22 3.33
N VAL A 83 -25.42 -11.65 2.07
CA VAL A 83 -24.12 -11.94 1.45
C VAL A 83 -23.25 -10.68 1.36
N GLY A 84 -23.86 -9.53 1.04
CA GLY A 84 -23.16 -8.25 0.99
C GLY A 84 -22.58 -7.87 2.35
N THR A 85 -23.33 -8.05 3.45
CA THR A 85 -22.83 -7.76 4.80
C THR A 85 -21.63 -8.65 5.15
N ALA A 86 -21.68 -9.95 4.85
CA ALA A 86 -20.56 -10.86 5.11
C ALA A 86 -19.28 -10.43 4.36
N VAL A 87 -19.41 -10.11 3.06
CA VAL A 87 -18.29 -9.62 2.24
C VAL A 87 -17.79 -8.25 2.72
N CYS A 88 -18.69 -7.35 3.13
CA CYS A 88 -18.31 -6.07 3.72
C CYS A 88 -17.51 -6.26 5.02
N LEU A 89 -17.94 -7.15 5.92
CA LEU A 89 -17.21 -7.46 7.15
C LEU A 89 -15.81 -8.00 6.84
N PHE A 90 -15.66 -8.82 5.79
CA PHE A 90 -14.35 -9.31 5.35
C PHE A 90 -13.42 -8.17 4.90
N TYR A 91 -13.91 -7.22 4.09
CA TYR A 91 -13.12 -6.04 3.72
C TYR A 91 -12.81 -5.13 4.90
N LEU A 92 -13.76 -4.93 5.82
CA LEU A 92 -13.52 -4.14 7.03
C LEU A 92 -12.46 -4.80 7.91
N PHE A 93 -12.52 -6.12 8.08
CA PHE A 93 -11.49 -6.86 8.81
C PHE A 93 -10.12 -6.71 8.13
N PHE A 94 -10.06 -6.83 6.80
CA PHE A 94 -8.85 -6.56 6.02
C PHE A 94 -8.30 -5.14 6.29
N PHE A 95 -9.12 -4.09 6.16
CA PHE A 95 -8.67 -2.72 6.41
C PHE A 95 -8.17 -2.50 7.85
N LEU A 96 -8.81 -3.13 8.83
CA LEU A 96 -8.41 -3.05 10.24
C LEU A 96 -7.06 -3.72 10.51
N ILE A 97 -6.87 -4.94 9.98
CA ILE A 97 -5.61 -5.66 10.16
C ILE A 97 -4.48 -4.98 9.38
N ALA A 98 -4.73 -4.52 8.15
CA ALA A 98 -3.76 -3.76 7.36
C ALA A 98 -3.26 -2.52 8.12
N THR A 99 -4.19 -1.74 8.67
CA THR A 99 -3.86 -0.56 9.49
C THR A 99 -2.99 -0.93 10.70
N SER A 100 -3.28 -2.05 11.35
CA SER A 100 -2.53 -2.54 12.50
C SER A 100 -1.13 -3.01 12.11
N ILE A 101 -1.00 -3.65 10.94
CA ILE A 101 0.27 -4.07 10.34
C ILE A 101 1.14 -2.87 10.02
N TYR A 102 0.64 -1.87 9.30
CA TYR A 102 1.47 -0.70 8.91
C TYR A 102 1.96 0.10 10.12
N ILE A 103 1.16 0.18 11.20
CA ILE A 103 1.58 0.77 12.47
C ILE A 103 2.70 -0.06 13.11
N ARG A 104 2.58 -1.39 13.06
CA ARG A 104 3.61 -2.31 13.57
C ARG A 104 4.90 -2.21 12.75
N GLU A 105 4.81 -2.03 11.43
CA GLU A 105 5.99 -1.83 10.57
C GLU A 105 6.75 -0.56 10.92
N ILE A 106 6.05 0.55 11.15
CA ILE A 106 6.68 1.80 11.60
C ILE A 106 7.32 1.60 12.97
N GLU A 107 6.65 0.92 13.91
CA GLU A 107 7.23 0.58 15.21
C GLU A 107 8.50 -0.25 15.07
N ASP A 108 8.46 -1.37 14.36
CA ASP A 108 9.57 -2.31 14.21
C ASP A 108 10.74 -1.64 13.48
N PHE A 109 10.49 -0.86 12.42
CA PHE A 109 11.54 -0.11 11.72
C PHE A 109 12.21 0.92 12.64
N MET A 110 11.42 1.72 13.37
CA MET A 110 11.97 2.75 14.25
C MET A 110 12.75 2.14 15.41
N CYS A 111 12.26 1.05 16.00
CA CYS A 111 12.93 0.38 17.13
C CYS A 111 14.13 -0.46 16.71
N THR A 112 14.30 -0.79 15.43
CA THR A 112 15.46 -1.59 15.00
C THR A 112 16.51 -0.80 14.23
N GLN A 113 16.13 0.29 13.57
CA GLN A 113 17.04 1.03 12.68
C GLN A 113 17.43 2.42 13.20
N ILE A 114 16.60 3.04 14.05
CA ILE A 114 16.78 4.45 14.44
C ILE A 114 16.92 4.62 15.96
N PHE A 115 16.00 4.03 16.74
CA PHE A 115 15.86 4.25 18.18
C PHE A 115 15.72 2.94 18.96
N GLU A 116 16.79 2.15 19.01
CA GLU A 116 16.82 0.81 19.63
C GLU A 116 16.41 0.75 21.10
N LYS A 117 16.61 1.85 21.85
CA LYS A 117 16.31 1.92 23.29
C LYS A 117 14.91 2.42 23.59
N THR A 118 14.17 2.90 22.59
CA THR A 118 12.83 3.47 22.80
C THR A 118 11.80 2.35 22.75
N PRO A 119 10.88 2.24 23.73
CA PRO A 119 9.82 1.24 23.70
C PRO A 119 8.91 1.42 22.48
N GLY A 120 8.60 0.34 21.77
CA GLY A 120 7.79 0.42 20.55
C GLY A 120 6.37 0.95 20.75
N ALA A 121 5.82 0.84 21.96
CA ALA A 121 4.55 1.48 22.34
C ALA A 121 4.55 3.00 22.13
N VAL A 122 5.71 3.67 22.25
CA VAL A 122 5.85 5.11 21.99
C VAL A 122 5.61 5.40 20.51
N PHE A 123 6.26 4.67 19.61
CA PHE A 123 6.07 4.86 18.16
C PHE A 123 4.65 4.50 17.71
N ARG A 124 4.08 3.42 18.24
CA ARG A 124 2.66 3.10 17.98
C ARG A 124 1.74 4.22 18.40
N PHE A 125 1.92 4.76 19.61
CA PHE A 125 1.12 5.86 20.10
C PHE A 125 1.27 7.11 19.22
N MET A 126 2.50 7.50 18.87
CA MET A 126 2.76 8.68 18.04
C MET A 126 2.15 8.56 16.64
N THR A 127 2.37 7.42 15.96
CA THR A 127 1.79 7.16 14.63
C THR A 127 0.26 7.20 14.69
N LEU A 128 -0.34 6.53 15.67
CA LEU A 128 -1.79 6.49 15.82
C LEU A 128 -2.37 7.86 16.16
N PHE A 129 -1.70 8.64 17.02
CA PHE A 129 -2.08 10.00 17.35
C PHE A 129 -2.16 10.86 16.09
N LEU A 130 -1.15 10.79 15.21
CA LEU A 130 -1.14 11.53 13.94
C LEU A 130 -2.25 11.04 12.99
N VAL A 131 -2.51 9.73 12.92
CA VAL A 131 -3.58 9.17 12.09
C VAL A 131 -4.94 9.67 12.57
N ILE A 132 -5.22 9.57 13.87
CA ILE A 132 -6.45 10.07 14.50
C ILE A 132 -6.61 11.57 14.25
N TYR A 133 -5.56 12.35 14.48
CA TYR A 133 -5.57 13.79 14.28
C TYR A 133 -5.88 14.16 12.82
N GLY A 134 -5.17 13.53 11.87
CA GLY A 134 -5.38 13.75 10.44
C GLY A 134 -6.81 13.42 9.98
N LEU A 135 -7.36 12.29 10.42
CA LEU A 135 -8.74 11.90 10.08
C LEU A 135 -9.80 12.82 10.72
N ARG A 136 -9.54 13.33 11.93
CA ARG A 136 -10.43 14.30 12.58
C ARG A 136 -10.50 15.62 11.81
N LEU A 137 -9.39 16.05 11.21
CA LEU A 137 -9.36 17.21 10.31
C LEU A 137 -10.06 16.91 8.97
N GLY A 138 -9.99 15.67 8.51
CA GLY A 138 -10.77 15.16 7.38
C GLY A 138 -9.90 14.73 6.19
N LEU A 139 -10.53 13.98 5.27
CA LEU A 139 -9.85 13.37 4.13
C LEU A 139 -9.19 14.40 3.20
N GLU A 140 -9.82 15.56 2.99
CA GLU A 140 -9.26 16.63 2.17
C GLU A 140 -7.98 17.22 2.78
N THR A 141 -7.92 17.38 4.11
CA THR A 141 -6.73 17.87 4.81
C THR A 141 -5.59 16.87 4.73
N LEU A 142 -5.87 15.57 4.88
CA LEU A 142 -4.88 14.51 4.64
C LEU A 142 -4.32 14.60 3.21
N ALA A 143 -5.18 14.77 2.21
CA ALA A 143 -4.74 14.84 0.82
C ALA A 143 -3.90 16.09 0.53
N ARG A 144 -4.24 17.24 1.12
CA ARG A 144 -3.42 18.47 1.04
C ARG A 144 -2.07 18.29 1.71
N ALA A 145 -2.02 17.62 2.87
CA ALA A 145 -0.76 17.31 3.54
C ALA A 145 0.13 16.41 2.66
N ALA A 146 -0.45 15.42 1.99
CA ALA A 146 0.29 14.56 1.07
C ALA A 146 0.92 15.36 -0.08
N GLU A 147 0.20 16.34 -0.65
CA GLU A 147 0.76 17.25 -1.68
C GLU A 147 1.95 18.08 -1.16
N ILE A 148 1.94 18.50 0.10
CA ILE A 148 3.04 19.24 0.72
C ILE A 148 4.29 18.36 0.87
N PHE A 149 4.12 17.07 1.17
CA PHE A 149 5.23 16.13 1.31
C PHE A 149 5.75 15.56 -0.01
N LEU A 150 5.03 15.74 -1.13
CA LEU A 150 5.46 15.23 -2.43
C LEU A 150 6.83 15.76 -2.89
N PRO A 151 7.16 17.07 -2.82
CA PRO A 151 8.48 17.55 -3.19
C PRO A 151 9.60 16.93 -2.36
N LEU A 152 9.33 16.67 -1.07
CA LEU A 152 10.29 16.03 -0.17
C LEU A 152 10.55 14.58 -0.59
N PHE A 153 9.48 13.83 -0.90
CA PHE A 153 9.58 12.49 -1.45
C PHE A 153 10.42 12.47 -2.73
N ILE A 154 10.14 13.36 -3.68
CA ILE A 154 10.87 13.43 -4.96
C ILE A 154 12.34 13.77 -4.73
N LEU A 155 12.62 14.78 -3.89
CA LEU A 155 13.99 15.21 -3.59
C LEU A 155 14.83 14.07 -3.02
N PHE A 156 14.32 13.41 -1.98
CA PHE A 156 15.06 12.36 -1.30
C PHE A 156 15.17 11.09 -2.14
N PHE A 157 14.11 10.70 -2.85
CA PHE A 157 14.19 9.59 -3.79
C PHE A 157 15.20 9.87 -4.91
N ALA A 158 15.16 11.05 -5.54
CA ALA A 158 16.12 11.42 -6.58
C ALA A 158 17.56 11.46 -6.04
N SER A 159 17.76 11.97 -4.81
CA SER A 159 19.07 11.96 -4.16
C SER A 159 19.59 10.54 -3.94
N LEU A 160 18.74 9.61 -3.48
CA LEU A 160 19.11 8.20 -3.33
C LEU A 160 19.59 7.61 -4.66
N MET A 161 18.85 7.88 -5.75
CA MET A 161 19.20 7.36 -7.07
C MET A 161 20.54 7.90 -7.55
N ILE A 162 20.71 9.23 -7.56
CA ILE A 162 21.90 9.88 -8.11
C ILE A 162 23.15 9.49 -7.32
N LEU A 163 23.05 9.42 -6.00
CA LEU A 163 24.20 9.17 -5.13
C LEU A 163 24.62 7.69 -5.11
N LEU A 164 23.73 6.77 -5.47
CA LEU A 164 24.06 5.34 -5.59
C LEU A 164 24.58 4.94 -6.97
N LEU A 165 24.39 5.76 -8.01
CA LEU A 165 24.89 5.47 -9.36
C LEU A 165 26.36 5.03 -9.40
N PRO A 166 27.30 5.68 -8.68
CA PRO A 166 28.71 5.27 -8.70
C PRO A 166 29.00 3.93 -8.03
N GLN A 167 28.05 3.39 -7.27
CA GLN A 167 28.22 2.16 -6.48
C GLN A 167 27.64 0.92 -7.17
N ILE A 168 26.99 1.10 -8.32
CA ILE A 168 26.36 0.02 -9.08
C ILE A 168 27.44 -0.93 -9.59
N GLN A 169 27.32 -2.21 -9.24
CA GLN A 169 28.11 -3.31 -9.75
C GLN A 169 27.18 -4.25 -10.53
N LEU A 170 27.22 -4.17 -11.87
CA LEU A 170 26.34 -4.97 -12.74
C LEU A 170 26.68 -6.46 -12.69
N GLU A 171 27.88 -6.81 -12.22
CA GLU A 171 28.33 -8.18 -12.00
C GLU A 171 27.39 -8.93 -11.04
N ASN A 172 26.77 -8.21 -10.10
CA ASN A 172 25.81 -8.76 -9.14
C ASN A 172 24.49 -9.24 -9.77
N LEU A 173 24.25 -8.95 -11.05
CA LEU A 173 23.11 -9.48 -11.81
C LEU A 173 23.37 -10.88 -12.38
N PHE A 174 24.64 -11.33 -12.38
CA PHE A 174 25.01 -12.62 -12.93
C PHE A 174 25.05 -13.72 -11.85
N PRO A 175 24.72 -14.98 -12.21
CA PRO A 175 24.17 -15.42 -13.49
C PRO A 175 22.70 -14.99 -13.67
N ILE A 176 22.33 -14.62 -14.90
CA ILE A 176 20.97 -14.20 -15.28
C ILE A 176 20.10 -15.44 -15.58
N MET A 177 18.85 -15.42 -15.12
CA MET A 177 17.84 -16.47 -15.31
C MET A 177 18.27 -17.82 -14.74
N HIS A 178 18.95 -17.78 -13.59
CA HIS A 178 19.34 -18.98 -12.85
C HIS A 178 18.22 -19.49 -11.93
N THR A 179 17.26 -18.62 -11.60
CA THR A 179 16.12 -18.94 -10.74
C THR A 179 15.16 -19.90 -11.45
N PRO A 180 14.75 -21.02 -10.81
CA PRO A 180 13.72 -21.89 -11.35
C PRO A 180 12.42 -21.14 -11.63
N LEU A 181 11.81 -21.40 -12.78
CA LEU A 181 10.59 -20.71 -13.23
C LEU A 181 9.48 -20.62 -12.17
N PRO A 182 9.15 -21.66 -11.37
CA PRO A 182 8.12 -21.55 -10.34
C PRO A 182 8.42 -20.48 -9.28
N LYS A 183 9.68 -20.34 -8.88
CA LYS A 183 10.12 -19.33 -7.89
C LYS A 183 10.10 -17.91 -8.48
N LEU A 184 10.50 -17.78 -9.74
CA LEU A 184 10.39 -16.53 -10.48
C LEU A 184 8.93 -16.09 -10.60
N LEU A 185 8.03 -17.00 -10.96
CA LEU A 185 6.59 -16.73 -11.05
C LEU A 185 5.98 -16.39 -9.69
N HIS A 186 6.44 -17.00 -8.60
CA HIS A 186 6.01 -16.62 -7.24
C HIS A 186 6.40 -15.17 -6.91
N SER A 187 7.62 -14.74 -7.26
CA SER A 187 8.06 -13.35 -7.11
C SER A 187 7.26 -12.39 -8.00
N VAL A 188 6.86 -12.82 -9.21
CA VAL A 188 5.95 -12.05 -10.08
C VAL A 188 4.57 -11.89 -9.43
N LEU A 189 4.01 -12.96 -8.85
CA LEU A 189 2.73 -12.89 -8.14
C LEU A 189 2.80 -11.97 -6.93
N PHE A 190 3.91 -11.98 -6.19
CA PHE A 190 4.16 -11.01 -5.11
C PHE A 190 4.16 -9.57 -5.65
N GLY A 191 4.95 -9.32 -6.70
CA GLY A 191 5.10 -7.99 -7.30
C GLY A 191 3.83 -7.43 -7.92
N ILE A 192 2.88 -8.29 -8.29
CA ILE A 192 1.52 -7.93 -8.69
C ILE A 192 0.64 -7.69 -7.48
N SER A 193 0.55 -8.68 -6.59
CA SER A 193 -0.54 -8.73 -5.61
C SER A 193 -0.36 -7.72 -4.50
N TYR A 194 0.84 -7.54 -3.98
CA TYR A 194 1.07 -6.65 -2.84
C TYR A 194 0.92 -5.17 -3.24
N PRO A 195 1.73 -4.61 -4.16
CA PRO A 195 1.69 -3.17 -4.42
C PRO A 195 0.39 -2.73 -5.13
N PHE A 196 -0.09 -3.52 -6.09
CA PHE A 196 -1.30 -3.19 -6.83
C PHE A 196 -2.58 -3.61 -6.11
N GLY A 197 -2.55 -4.67 -5.30
CA GLY A 197 -3.72 -5.09 -4.54
C GLY A 197 -4.13 -4.06 -3.50
N GLU A 198 -3.16 -3.46 -2.82
CA GLU A 198 -3.42 -2.45 -1.81
C GLU A 198 -4.10 -1.17 -2.34
N MET A 199 -4.09 -0.97 -3.65
CA MET A 199 -4.85 0.10 -4.30
C MET A 199 -6.37 -0.09 -4.21
N ILE A 200 -6.86 -1.24 -3.73
CA ILE A 200 -8.27 -1.51 -3.48
C ILE A 200 -8.92 -0.47 -2.54
N VAL A 201 -8.13 0.11 -1.62
CA VAL A 201 -8.59 1.16 -0.70
C VAL A 201 -9.16 2.38 -1.44
N PHE A 202 -8.71 2.65 -2.67
CA PHE A 202 -9.23 3.76 -3.46
C PHE A 202 -10.68 3.58 -3.90
N LEU A 203 -11.24 2.38 -3.88
CA LEU A 203 -12.69 2.19 -4.04
C LEU A 203 -13.51 2.78 -2.89
N MET A 204 -12.88 3.03 -1.73
CA MET A 204 -13.48 3.79 -0.62
C MET A 204 -13.37 5.30 -0.79
N VAL A 205 -12.32 5.78 -1.45
CA VAL A 205 -12.01 7.21 -1.61
C VAL A 205 -12.66 7.82 -2.86
N HIS A 206 -12.76 7.05 -3.94
CA HIS A 206 -13.10 7.57 -5.26
C HIS A 206 -14.41 8.38 -5.34
N PRO A 207 -15.52 8.03 -4.66
CA PRO A 207 -16.77 8.81 -4.72
C PRO A 207 -16.63 10.26 -4.25
N TYR A 208 -15.56 10.56 -3.51
CA TYR A 208 -15.29 11.88 -2.93
C TYR A 208 -14.31 12.71 -3.78
N VAL A 209 -13.95 12.24 -4.97
CA VAL A 209 -13.02 12.93 -5.88
C VAL A 209 -13.77 13.75 -6.92
N LYS A 210 -13.40 15.03 -7.06
CA LYS A 210 -13.81 15.89 -8.18
C LYS A 210 -13.01 15.50 -9.42
N LYS A 211 -13.60 14.61 -10.23
CA LYS A 211 -12.94 14.06 -11.43
C LYS A 211 -12.70 15.12 -12.50
N SER A 212 -11.54 15.05 -13.14
CA SER A 212 -11.22 15.73 -14.39
C SER A 212 -11.29 14.73 -15.56
N LYS A 213 -11.26 15.23 -16.80
CA LYS A 213 -11.22 14.37 -18.00
C LYS A 213 -10.04 13.39 -18.00
N HIS A 214 -8.96 13.71 -17.28
CA HIS A 214 -7.70 12.97 -17.28
C HIS A 214 -7.49 12.08 -16.05
N THR A 215 -8.37 12.11 -15.04
CA THR A 215 -8.15 11.40 -13.76
C THR A 215 -7.72 9.95 -13.91
N ASN A 216 -8.37 9.17 -14.77
CA ASN A 216 -8.01 7.76 -14.96
C ASN A 216 -6.62 7.59 -15.57
N ARG A 217 -6.30 8.36 -16.62
CA ARG A 217 -4.98 8.35 -17.25
C ARG A 217 -3.91 8.68 -16.23
N ASP A 218 -4.15 9.69 -15.42
CA ASP A 218 -3.18 10.17 -14.45
C ASP A 218 -3.00 9.16 -13.28
N ILE A 219 -4.04 8.39 -12.92
CA ILE A 219 -3.91 7.23 -12.01
C ILE A 219 -3.01 6.14 -12.63
N PHE A 220 -3.21 5.78 -13.90
CA PHE A 220 -2.32 4.80 -14.54
C PHE A 220 -0.88 5.27 -14.61
N LEU A 221 -0.67 6.55 -14.95
CA LEU A 221 0.67 7.15 -14.98
C LEU A 221 1.34 7.11 -13.61
N ILE A 222 0.62 7.42 -12.54
CA ILE A 222 1.23 7.41 -11.20
C ILE A 222 1.51 6.00 -10.68
N LEU A 223 0.70 5.01 -11.07
CA LEU A 223 0.98 3.60 -10.80
C LEU A 223 2.21 3.12 -11.54
N ILE A 224 2.41 3.53 -12.80
CA ILE A 224 3.65 3.26 -13.54
C ILE A 224 4.85 3.90 -12.84
N ILE A 225 4.73 5.16 -12.42
CA ILE A 225 5.80 5.88 -11.70
C ILE A 225 6.10 5.18 -10.37
N GLY A 226 5.09 4.82 -9.58
CA GLY A 226 5.26 4.09 -8.33
C GLY A 226 5.91 2.73 -8.52
N ALA A 227 5.48 1.98 -9.54
CA ALA A 227 6.09 0.69 -9.89
C ALA A 227 7.54 0.85 -10.34
N ALA A 228 7.85 1.88 -11.11
CA ALA A 228 9.22 2.21 -11.51
C ALA A 228 10.09 2.57 -10.29
N VAL A 229 9.55 3.33 -9.33
CA VAL A 229 10.22 3.64 -8.05
C VAL A 229 10.60 2.36 -7.31
N LEU A 230 9.64 1.45 -7.08
CA LEU A 230 9.90 0.20 -6.36
C LEU A 230 10.89 -0.71 -7.10
N ASN A 231 10.74 -0.83 -8.42
CA ASN A 231 11.66 -1.61 -9.25
C ASN A 231 13.08 -1.04 -9.26
N LEU A 232 13.21 0.28 -9.21
CA LEU A 232 14.52 0.92 -9.17
C LEU A 232 15.20 0.73 -7.81
N ILE A 233 14.44 0.78 -6.70
CA ILE A 233 14.95 0.41 -5.37
C ILE A 233 15.41 -1.06 -5.36
N LEU A 234 14.61 -1.97 -5.93
CA LEU A 234 14.96 -3.38 -6.06
C LEU A 234 16.24 -3.58 -6.89
N PHE A 235 16.32 -2.93 -8.06
CA PHE A 235 17.49 -3.00 -8.93
C PHE A 235 18.76 -2.49 -8.24
N LEU A 236 18.68 -1.35 -7.55
CA LEU A 236 19.80 -0.84 -6.77
C LEU A 236 20.16 -1.77 -5.61
N SER A 237 19.17 -2.38 -4.97
CA SER A 237 19.40 -3.33 -3.86
C SER A 237 20.25 -4.51 -4.34
N ILE A 238 19.94 -5.06 -5.51
CA ILE A 238 20.70 -6.18 -6.08
C ILE A 238 22.07 -5.72 -6.58
N THR A 239 22.14 -4.62 -7.33
CA THR A 239 23.40 -4.19 -7.97
C THR A 239 24.42 -3.58 -7.02
N VAL A 240 23.99 -2.95 -5.93
CA VAL A 240 24.90 -2.32 -4.94
C VAL A 240 25.20 -3.27 -3.77
N LEU A 241 24.22 -4.05 -3.30
CA LEU A 241 24.40 -4.91 -2.12
C LEU A 241 24.67 -6.38 -2.47
N GLY A 242 24.48 -6.78 -3.73
CA GLY A 242 24.38 -8.19 -4.12
C GLY A 242 23.04 -8.80 -3.70
N ALA A 243 22.67 -9.97 -4.24
CA ALA A 243 21.40 -10.63 -3.88
C ALA A 243 21.38 -11.19 -2.44
N TYR A 244 22.55 -11.51 -1.87
CA TYR A 244 22.64 -12.12 -0.54
C TYR A 244 22.11 -11.21 0.57
N LEU A 245 22.44 -9.92 0.53
CA LEU A 245 22.10 -9.00 1.62
C LEU A 245 20.59 -8.68 1.67
N PRO A 246 19.91 -8.34 0.56
CA PRO A 246 18.47 -8.15 0.54
C PRO A 246 17.68 -9.41 0.91
N GLU A 247 18.21 -10.60 0.66
CA GLU A 247 17.59 -11.87 1.08
C GLU A 247 17.59 -12.06 2.60
N HIS A 248 18.60 -11.52 3.30
CA HIS A 248 18.83 -11.77 4.72
C HIS A 248 18.60 -10.54 5.62
N GLN A 249 18.36 -9.37 5.03
CA GLN A 249 18.17 -8.11 5.75
C GLN A 249 16.81 -7.50 5.45
N PHE A 250 16.04 -7.25 6.51
CA PHE A 250 14.65 -6.84 6.38
C PHE A 250 14.44 -5.48 5.71
N TYR A 251 15.41 -4.56 5.88
CA TYR A 251 15.32 -3.18 5.40
C TYR A 251 16.43 -2.88 4.40
N ALA A 252 16.52 -3.67 3.32
CA ALA A 252 17.57 -3.55 2.31
C ALA A 252 17.67 -2.13 1.71
N ALA A 253 16.53 -1.46 1.50
CA ALA A 253 16.51 -0.08 1.02
C ALA A 253 17.15 0.91 2.01
N TYR A 254 17.04 0.66 3.32
CA TYR A 254 17.73 1.45 4.36
C TYR A 254 19.24 1.23 4.32
N ILE A 255 19.65 -0.03 4.16
CA ILE A 255 21.07 -0.39 4.03
C ILE A 255 21.68 0.22 2.76
N LEU A 256 20.92 0.30 1.66
CA LEU A 256 21.36 1.05 0.47
C LEU A 256 21.69 2.50 0.82
N ALA A 257 20.80 3.19 1.54
CA ALA A 257 21.03 4.57 1.92
C ALA A 257 22.27 4.73 2.82
N GLN A 258 22.57 3.75 3.67
CA GLN A 258 23.79 3.72 4.50
C GLN A 258 25.08 3.56 3.70
N LYS A 259 25.02 3.00 2.48
CA LYS A 259 26.21 2.88 1.62
C LYS A 259 26.64 4.21 1.03
N ILE A 260 25.78 5.24 1.07
CA ILE A 260 26.13 6.57 0.55
C ILE A 260 27.06 7.27 1.53
N ASN A 261 28.33 7.41 1.16
CA ASN A 261 29.30 8.25 1.86
C ASN A 261 29.99 9.19 0.86
N ILE A 262 29.73 10.50 0.98
CA ILE A 262 30.39 11.52 0.15
C ILE A 262 31.40 12.27 1.00
N GLY A 263 32.67 11.91 0.85
CA GLY A 263 33.81 12.65 1.41
C GLY A 263 33.75 12.87 2.92
N ASN A 264 33.06 11.99 3.66
CA ASN A 264 32.77 12.12 5.10
C ASN A 264 31.93 13.35 5.52
N PHE A 265 31.40 14.13 4.58
CA PHE A 265 30.54 15.28 4.87
C PHE A 265 29.05 14.90 4.93
N LEU A 266 28.61 14.00 4.03
CA LEU A 266 27.25 13.44 4.02
C LEU A 266 27.30 11.97 4.43
N GLN A 267 27.06 11.71 5.72
CA GLN A 267 27.15 10.37 6.32
C GLN A 267 25.83 9.85 6.93
N ARG A 268 24.73 10.63 6.89
CA ARG A 268 23.43 10.27 7.50
C ARG A 268 22.24 10.43 6.55
N ILE A 269 22.43 10.11 5.26
CA ILE A 269 21.36 10.21 4.26
C ILE A 269 20.25 9.17 4.51
N GLU A 270 20.60 8.05 5.15
CA GLU A 270 19.66 7.02 5.56
C GLU A 270 18.55 7.54 6.49
N ALA A 271 18.85 8.54 7.33
CA ALA A 271 17.84 9.18 8.18
C ALA A 271 16.81 9.98 7.37
N LEU A 272 17.23 10.59 6.26
CA LEU A 272 16.32 11.30 5.35
C LEU A 272 15.41 10.32 4.61
N MET A 273 15.95 9.17 4.21
CA MET A 273 15.16 8.10 3.59
C MET A 273 14.15 7.49 4.55
N ALA A 274 14.55 7.24 5.80
CA ALA A 274 13.67 6.81 6.87
C ALA A 274 12.46 7.76 7.04
N ILE A 275 12.69 9.08 7.00
CA ILE A 275 11.61 10.07 7.07
C ILE A 275 10.62 9.92 5.91
N VAL A 276 11.11 9.75 4.67
CA VAL A 276 10.24 9.55 3.50
C VAL A 276 9.34 8.34 3.67
N TRP A 277 9.90 7.21 4.09
CA TRP A 277 9.15 5.98 4.22
C TRP A 277 8.11 6.06 5.33
N VAL A 278 8.47 6.63 6.48
CA VAL A 278 7.50 6.87 7.56
C VAL A 278 6.37 7.76 7.07
N ILE A 279 6.65 8.77 6.24
CA ILE A 279 5.62 9.65 5.66
C ILE A 279 4.71 8.87 4.69
N THR A 280 5.27 8.09 3.76
CA THR A 280 4.46 7.33 2.78
C THR A 280 3.61 6.27 3.47
N THR A 281 4.20 5.50 4.39
CA THR A 281 3.47 4.51 5.21
C THR A 281 2.43 5.17 6.11
N PHE A 282 2.68 6.37 6.64
CA PHE A 282 1.67 7.13 7.39
C PHE A 282 0.43 7.44 6.54
N PHE A 283 0.59 7.97 5.33
CA PHE A 283 -0.55 8.29 4.48
C PHE A 283 -1.33 7.04 4.05
N LYS A 284 -0.62 5.93 3.80
CA LYS A 284 -1.22 4.63 3.55
C LYS A 284 -2.04 4.16 4.75
N THR A 285 -1.44 4.14 5.94
CA THR A 285 -2.09 3.79 7.21
C THR A 285 -3.34 4.65 7.44
N ALA A 286 -3.25 5.96 7.25
CA ALA A 286 -4.37 6.87 7.43
C ALA A 286 -5.54 6.56 6.49
N LEU A 287 -5.27 6.22 5.23
CA LEU A 287 -6.32 5.87 4.27
C LEU A 287 -6.99 4.54 4.58
N TYR A 288 -6.25 3.55 5.07
CA TYR A 288 -6.81 2.26 5.51
C TYR A 288 -7.63 2.40 6.79
N PHE A 289 -7.16 3.18 7.76
CA PHE A 289 -7.91 3.54 8.95
C PHE A 289 -9.22 4.27 8.56
N TYR A 290 -9.13 5.19 7.60
CA TYR A 290 -10.28 5.91 7.07
C TYR A 290 -11.28 4.96 6.40
N ALA A 291 -10.81 4.04 5.56
CA ALA A 291 -11.64 3.05 4.90
C ALA A 291 -12.40 2.18 5.92
N PHE A 292 -11.72 1.72 6.97
CA PHE A 292 -12.36 0.94 8.03
C PHE A 292 -13.41 1.75 8.81
N THR A 293 -13.07 2.96 9.25
CA THR A 293 -14.00 3.79 10.05
C THR A 293 -15.21 4.24 9.25
N LEU A 294 -15.03 4.71 8.01
CA LEU A 294 -16.13 5.09 7.13
C LEU A 294 -17.00 3.89 6.78
N GLY A 295 -16.36 2.79 6.36
CA GLY A 295 -17.07 1.58 5.95
C GLY A 295 -17.86 0.94 7.10
N SER A 296 -17.31 0.95 8.32
CA SER A 296 -18.02 0.50 9.52
C SER A 296 -19.22 1.39 9.81
N ALA A 297 -19.06 2.72 9.73
CA ALA A 297 -20.17 3.64 9.92
C ALA A 297 -21.28 3.43 8.89
N GLN A 298 -20.95 3.11 7.64
CA GLN A 298 -21.94 2.80 6.61
C GLN A 298 -22.64 1.46 6.86
N LEU A 299 -21.87 0.41 7.19
CA LEU A 299 -22.42 -0.93 7.40
C LEU A 299 -23.38 -0.97 8.60
N PHE A 300 -23.05 -0.26 9.68
CA PHE A 300 -23.87 -0.17 10.88
C PHE A 300 -24.84 1.03 10.88
N ASN A 301 -24.98 1.75 9.76
CA ASN A 301 -25.87 2.90 9.61
C ASN A 301 -25.69 4.00 10.68
N LEU A 302 -24.45 4.27 11.08
CA LEU A 302 -24.12 5.32 12.04
C LEU A 302 -24.28 6.71 11.41
N LYS A 303 -24.61 7.71 12.24
CA LYS A 303 -24.78 9.11 11.78
C LYS A 303 -23.46 9.79 11.41
N SER A 304 -22.34 9.31 11.92
CA SER A 304 -21.01 9.87 11.66
C SER A 304 -19.94 8.79 11.84
N PHE A 305 -18.95 8.76 10.95
CA PHE A 305 -17.76 7.94 11.16
C PHE A 305 -16.80 8.56 12.18
N ARG A 306 -16.92 9.87 12.46
CA ARG A 306 -16.03 10.59 13.39
C ARG A 306 -16.13 10.10 14.83
N SER A 307 -17.26 9.52 15.22
CA SER A 307 -17.43 8.89 16.54
C SER A 307 -16.66 7.59 16.68
N LEU A 308 -16.33 6.93 15.56
CA LEU A 308 -15.54 5.69 15.56
C LEU A 308 -14.04 5.92 15.63
N ILE A 309 -13.54 7.13 15.31
CA ILE A 309 -12.09 7.37 15.20
C ILE A 309 -11.34 7.01 16.49
N PHE A 310 -11.80 7.45 17.66
CA PHE A 310 -11.13 7.11 18.92
C PHE A 310 -11.28 5.63 19.32
N PRO A 311 -12.49 5.03 19.34
CA PRO A 311 -12.65 3.61 19.64
C PRO A 311 -11.81 2.70 18.74
N VAL A 312 -11.81 2.98 17.43
CA VAL A 312 -10.98 2.24 16.47
C VAL A 312 -9.49 2.49 16.72
N GLY A 313 -9.12 3.71 17.12
CA GLY A 313 -7.77 4.02 17.55
C GLY A 313 -7.28 3.09 18.65
N PHE A 314 -8.03 2.99 19.75
CA PHE A 314 -7.69 2.08 20.86
C PHE A 314 -7.64 0.61 20.42
N LEU A 315 -8.58 0.20 19.56
CA LEU A 315 -8.59 -1.16 19.01
C LEU A 315 -7.32 -1.44 18.21
N VAL A 316 -6.93 -0.54 17.31
CA VAL A 316 -5.72 -0.64 16.47
C VAL A 316 -4.45 -0.60 17.32
N PHE A 317 -4.41 0.19 18.39
CA PHE A 317 -3.27 0.20 19.32
C PHE A 317 -3.03 -1.18 19.96
N GLY A 318 -4.11 -1.86 20.38
CA GLY A 318 -4.03 -3.22 20.90
C GLY A 318 -3.71 -4.25 19.81
N LEU A 319 -4.38 -4.17 18.66
CA LEU A 319 -4.18 -5.11 17.56
C LEU A 319 -2.77 -5.05 16.97
N SER A 320 -2.19 -3.86 16.81
CA SER A 320 -0.81 -3.71 16.33
C SER A 320 0.22 -4.41 17.23
N GLN A 321 -0.03 -4.53 18.54
CA GLN A 321 0.80 -5.36 19.43
C GLN A 321 0.61 -6.85 19.19
N LEU A 322 -0.61 -7.29 18.86
CA LEU A 322 -0.99 -8.69 18.78
C LEU A 322 -0.75 -9.31 17.40
N VAL A 323 -0.69 -8.47 16.37
CA VAL A 323 -0.46 -8.87 14.97
C VAL A 323 0.84 -9.66 14.81
N SER A 324 1.89 -9.29 15.55
CA SER A 324 3.16 -10.00 15.54
C SER A 324 3.76 -10.12 16.93
N LYS A 325 4.31 -11.30 17.25
CA LYS A 325 5.03 -11.53 18.52
C LYS A 325 6.35 -10.76 18.56
N ASP A 326 7.09 -10.80 17.46
CA ASP A 326 8.40 -10.17 17.29
C ASP A 326 8.65 -9.89 15.80
N ILE A 327 9.73 -9.16 15.49
CA ILE A 327 10.07 -8.81 14.11
C ILE A 327 10.39 -10.04 13.24
N VAL A 328 10.90 -11.13 13.83
CA VAL A 328 11.25 -12.34 13.08
C VAL A 328 9.98 -13.07 12.63
N PHE A 329 8.99 -13.18 13.50
CA PHE A 329 7.66 -13.70 13.15
C PHE A 329 7.01 -12.84 12.07
N TYR A 330 7.08 -11.51 12.22
CA TYR A 330 6.56 -10.56 11.24
C TYR A 330 7.11 -10.88 9.86
N MET A 331 8.42 -10.82 9.70
CA MET A 331 9.09 -10.88 8.41
C MET A 331 8.97 -12.27 7.74
N LYS A 332 8.91 -13.34 8.53
CA LYS A 332 8.80 -14.71 7.97
C LYS A 332 7.38 -15.12 7.60
N LYS A 333 6.35 -14.55 8.23
CA LYS A 333 4.98 -15.05 8.11
C LYS A 333 4.03 -14.04 7.48
N ILE A 334 4.09 -12.78 7.91
CA ILE A 334 3.08 -11.80 7.52
C ILE A 334 3.15 -11.50 6.01
N PRO A 335 4.29 -11.08 5.42
CA PRO A 335 4.32 -10.72 4.01
C PRO A 335 3.84 -11.84 3.07
N SER A 336 4.26 -13.09 3.31
CA SER A 336 3.84 -14.24 2.49
C SER A 336 2.34 -14.50 2.59
N THR A 337 1.76 -14.49 3.79
CA THR A 337 0.30 -14.68 3.95
C THR A 337 -0.52 -13.48 3.47
N TRP A 338 0.07 -12.29 3.48
CA TRP A 338 -0.61 -11.06 3.09
C TRP A 338 -0.87 -11.00 1.59
N VAL A 339 0.03 -11.56 0.78
CA VAL A 339 -0.12 -11.71 -0.69
C VAL A 339 -1.44 -12.40 -1.05
N ASP A 340 -1.76 -13.50 -0.38
CA ASP A 340 -3.00 -14.25 -0.65
C ASP A 340 -4.24 -13.41 -0.30
N TRP A 341 -4.15 -12.62 0.76
CA TRP A 341 -5.24 -11.76 1.19
C TRP A 341 -5.44 -10.59 0.21
N ASP A 342 -4.37 -9.90 -0.16
CA ASP A 342 -4.35 -8.83 -1.16
C ASP A 342 -4.87 -9.33 -2.51
N PHE A 343 -4.42 -10.50 -2.96
CA PHE A 343 -4.90 -11.11 -4.20
C PHE A 343 -6.42 -11.37 -4.15
N THR A 344 -6.89 -11.90 -3.02
CA THR A 344 -8.31 -12.20 -2.81
C THR A 344 -9.18 -10.94 -2.81
N VAL A 345 -8.80 -9.91 -2.04
CA VAL A 345 -9.59 -8.68 -1.89
C VAL A 345 -9.53 -7.81 -3.14
N SER A 346 -8.48 -7.92 -3.95
CA SER A 346 -8.23 -7.00 -5.06
C SER A 346 -8.60 -7.56 -6.42
N PHE A 347 -8.52 -8.88 -6.59
CA PHE A 347 -8.83 -9.53 -7.86
C PHE A 347 -10.00 -10.50 -7.74
N VAL A 348 -9.95 -11.46 -6.80
CA VAL A 348 -10.98 -12.52 -6.70
C VAL A 348 -12.36 -11.94 -6.39
N ILE A 349 -12.49 -11.19 -5.29
CA ILE A 349 -13.79 -10.63 -4.89
C ILE A 349 -14.29 -9.60 -5.91
N PRO A 350 -13.48 -8.63 -6.40
CA PRO A 350 -13.91 -7.71 -7.44
C PRO A 350 -14.36 -8.40 -8.73
N LEU A 351 -13.69 -9.48 -9.16
CA LEU A 351 -14.11 -10.28 -10.31
C LEU A 351 -15.49 -10.94 -10.07
N LEU A 352 -15.71 -11.52 -8.89
CA LEU A 352 -17.01 -12.07 -8.51
C LEU A 352 -18.11 -10.99 -8.49
N LEU A 353 -17.81 -9.79 -8.00
CA LEU A 353 -18.74 -8.65 -8.04
C LEU A 353 -19.12 -8.26 -9.47
N ILE A 354 -18.16 -8.29 -10.40
CA ILE A 354 -18.42 -8.04 -11.83
C ILE A 354 -19.37 -9.09 -12.39
N ILE A 355 -19.11 -10.38 -12.14
CA ILE A 355 -19.95 -11.49 -12.62
C ILE A 355 -21.38 -11.34 -12.09
N VAL A 356 -21.54 -11.17 -10.77
CA VAL A 356 -22.87 -11.05 -10.14
C VAL A 356 -23.62 -9.82 -10.63
N TYR A 357 -22.93 -8.68 -10.82
CA TYR A 357 -23.53 -7.45 -11.36
C TYR A 357 -24.15 -7.68 -12.74
N TYR A 358 -23.42 -8.30 -13.67
CA TYR A 358 -23.92 -8.55 -15.03
C TYR A 358 -25.05 -9.58 -15.06
N VAL A 359 -24.98 -10.63 -14.25
CA VAL A 359 -26.05 -11.65 -14.13
C VAL A 359 -27.35 -11.04 -13.58
N ARG A 360 -27.28 -10.14 -12.59
CA ARG A 360 -28.48 -9.45 -12.07
C ARG A 360 -29.04 -8.45 -13.09
N LYS A 361 -28.18 -7.73 -13.81
CA LYS A 361 -28.60 -6.75 -14.81
C LYS A 361 -29.31 -7.39 -16.01
N SER A 362 -28.91 -8.59 -16.43
CA SER A 362 -29.59 -9.32 -17.52
C SER A 362 -30.98 -9.78 -17.11
N LYS A 363 -31.13 -10.36 -15.91
CA LYS A 363 -32.43 -10.83 -15.37
C LYS A 363 -33.48 -9.72 -15.29
N ILE A 364 -33.07 -8.51 -14.89
CA ILE A 364 -33.98 -7.35 -14.82
C ILE A 364 -34.47 -6.92 -16.21
N ARG A 365 -33.62 -6.99 -17.24
CA ARG A 365 -34.01 -6.65 -18.63
C ARG A 365 -35.00 -7.65 -19.23
N THR A 366 -34.85 -8.93 -18.92
CA THR A 366 -35.74 -10.00 -19.39
C THR A 366 -37.07 -10.07 -18.65
N SER A 367 -37.19 -9.46 -17.47
CA SER A 367 -38.48 -9.37 -16.74
C SER A 367 -39.30 -8.12 -17.09
N SER A 368 -38.72 -7.19 -17.85
CA SER A 368 -39.32 -5.89 -18.18
C SER A 368 -39.70 -5.74 -19.67
N GLY A 369 -39.48 -6.78 -20.47
CA GLY A 369 -39.93 -6.89 -21.86
C GLY A 369 -40.68 -8.20 -22.01
#